data_AF-A0A4R2TS01-F1
#
_entry.id   AF-A0A4R2TS01-F1
#
_cell.length_a   1.000
_cell.length_b   1.000
_cell.length_c   1.000
_cell.angle_alpha   90.00
_cell.angle_beta   90.00
_cell.angle_gamma   90.00
#
_symmetry.space_group_name_H-M   'P 1'
#
loop_
_entity.id
_entity.type
_entity.pdbx_description
1 polymer ?
#
loop_
_entity_poly.entity_id
_entity_poly.type
_entity_poly.pdbx_seq_one_letter_code
_entity_poly.pdbx_strand_id
1 'polypeptide(L)'
;MGCQAALSRANPDGIINAVAQHTHYGFSNHGQIRENGSEAADPHLTICVELVGERDQLDRFCRRHGDLLGDKVIVYKQLEHWSVMPRFDR
;
A
#
# COMPACT_ATOMS: atom_id res chain seq x y z
N MET A 1 9.81 -2.80 -9.50
CA MET A 1 10.46 -1.58 -8.99
C MET A 1 9.53 -0.54 -8.35
N GLY A 2 8.21 -0.51 -8.63
CA GLY A 2 7.35 0.57 -8.12
C GLY A 2 7.10 0.59 -6.60
N CYS A 3 7.01 -0.58 -5.95
CA CYS A 3 6.54 -0.66 -4.56
C CYS A 3 7.57 -0.15 -3.55
N GLN A 4 8.86 -0.46 -3.75
CA GLN A 4 9.93 0.06 -2.89
C GLN A 4 10.03 1.59 -2.97
N ALA A 5 9.82 2.16 -4.17
CA ALA A 5 9.79 3.60 -4.36
C ALA A 5 8.57 4.27 -3.71
N ALA A 6 7.42 3.60 -3.68
CA ALA A 6 6.24 4.09 -2.97
C ALA A 6 6.48 4.12 -1.45
N LEU A 7 7.05 3.04 -0.89
CA LEU A 7 7.39 2.97 0.53
C LEU A 7 8.42 4.02 0.95
N SER A 8 9.47 4.23 0.14
CA SER A 8 10.51 5.20 0.46
C SER A 8 10.04 6.66 0.39
N ARG A 9 8.99 6.95 -0.40
CA ARG A 9 8.36 8.28 -0.48
C ARG A 9 7.29 8.49 0.59
N ALA A 10 6.60 7.43 1.02
CA ALA A 10 5.55 7.52 2.03
C ALA A 10 6.08 7.96 3.41
N ASN A 11 7.24 7.45 3.81
CA ASN A 11 7.86 7.79 5.10
C ASN A 11 8.14 9.31 5.26
N PRO A 12 8.89 9.98 4.37
CA PRO A 12 9.11 11.43 4.49
C PRO A 12 7.84 12.27 4.32
N ASP A 13 6.80 11.75 3.67
CA ASP A 13 5.50 12.43 3.55
C ASP A 13 4.64 12.31 4.82
N GLY A 14 5.14 11.65 5.87
CA GLY A 14 4.52 11.52 7.18
C GLY A 14 3.39 10.50 7.23
N ILE A 15 3.31 9.59 6.27
CA ILE A 15 2.29 8.53 6.23
C ILE A 15 2.48 7.63 7.45
N ILE A 16 1.39 7.38 8.19
CA ILE A 16 1.43 6.70 9.50
C ILE A 16 1.85 5.23 9.34
N ASN A 17 1.42 4.58 8.26
CA ASN A 17 1.82 3.22 7.95
C ASN A 17 1.89 2.98 6.43
N ALA A 18 2.91 2.26 5.99
CA ALA A 18 3.09 1.89 4.59
C ALA A 18 3.62 0.45 4.49
N VAL A 19 2.86 -0.46 3.87
CA VAL A 19 3.21 -1.88 3.76
C VAL A 19 3.07 -2.35 2.32
N ALA A 20 4.08 -3.08 1.83
CA ALA A 20 3.98 -3.79 0.56
C ALA A 20 3.67 -5.27 0.84
N GLN A 21 2.64 -5.80 0.17
CA GLN A 21 2.22 -7.20 0.28
C GLN A 21 2.37 -7.89 -1.06
N HIS A 22 3.04 -9.04 -1.07
CA HIS A 22 3.08 -9.93 -2.22
C HIS A 22 1.89 -10.87 -2.17
N THR A 23 1.09 -10.92 -3.23
CA THR A 23 0.03 -11.93 -3.37
C THR A 23 0.60 -13.22 -3.94
N HIS A 24 0.20 -14.37 -3.38
CA HIS A 24 0.63 -15.69 -3.86
C HIS A 24 -0.09 -16.13 -5.14
N TYR A 25 -1.22 -15.49 -5.46
CA TYR A 25 -2.03 -15.74 -6.64
C TYR A 25 -2.81 -14.47 -6.98
N GLY A 26 -2.79 -14.01 -8.22
CA GLY A 26 -3.56 -12.83 -8.62
C GLY A 26 -3.16 -12.24 -9.96
N PHE A 27 -3.84 -11.17 -10.36
CA PHE A 27 -3.52 -10.37 -11.54
C PHE A 27 -3.63 -8.89 -11.19
N SER A 28 -2.94 -8.04 -11.94
CA SER A 28 -2.98 -6.57 -11.79
C SER A 28 -3.21 -5.91 -13.14
N ASN A 29 -3.94 -4.81 -13.16
CA ASN A 29 -4.13 -3.95 -14.33
C ASN A 29 -4.58 -4.72 -15.61
N HIS A 30 -5.56 -5.63 -15.46
CA HIS A 30 -6.04 -6.53 -16.53
C HIS A 30 -4.98 -7.46 -17.14
N GLY A 31 -3.83 -7.63 -16.47
CA GLY A 31 -2.79 -8.55 -16.87
C GLY A 31 -3.15 -10.02 -16.67
N GLN A 32 -2.22 -10.90 -17.04
CA GLN A 32 -2.39 -12.34 -16.85
C GLN A 32 -2.40 -12.71 -15.36
N ILE A 33 -3.14 -13.77 -15.04
CA ILE A 33 -3.11 -14.41 -13.72
C ILE A 33 -1.72 -15.00 -13.50
N ARG A 34 -1.16 -14.73 -12.33
CA ARG A 34 0.13 -15.26 -11.88
C ARG A 34 -0.04 -16.00 -10.57
N GLU A 35 0.77 -17.04 -10.40
CA GLU A 35 0.82 -17.89 -9.20
C GLU A 35 2.26 -18.04 -8.75
N ASN A 36 2.47 -18.05 -7.43
CA ASN A 36 3.76 -18.33 -6.86
C ASN A 36 4.04 -19.84 -6.95
N GLY A 37 5.01 -20.23 -7.77
CA GLY A 37 5.47 -21.62 -7.84
C GLY A 37 6.16 -22.07 -6.54
N SER A 38 6.16 -23.37 -6.27
CA SER A 38 6.68 -23.95 -5.03
C SER A 38 8.19 -23.81 -4.80
N GLU A 39 8.96 -23.41 -5.82
CA GLU A 39 10.45 -23.42 -5.77
C GLU A 39 11.11 -22.04 -5.92
N ALA A 40 10.41 -21.02 -6.40
CA ALA A 40 10.94 -19.66 -6.51
C ALA A 40 9.84 -18.60 -6.42
N ALA A 41 10.08 -17.55 -5.63
CA ALA A 41 9.18 -16.39 -5.57
C ALA A 41 9.15 -15.69 -6.93
N ASP A 42 7.98 -15.62 -7.59
CA ASP A 42 7.88 -14.90 -8.87
C ASP A 42 8.02 -13.37 -8.62
N PRO A 43 9.11 -12.72 -9.12
CA PRO A 43 9.37 -11.30 -8.86
C PRO A 43 8.37 -10.37 -9.55
N HIS A 44 7.51 -10.91 -10.41
CA HIS A 44 6.45 -10.19 -11.10
C HIS A 44 5.06 -10.39 -10.47
N LEU A 45 4.97 -11.04 -9.31
CA LEU A 45 3.71 -11.15 -8.58
C LEU A 45 3.12 -9.78 -8.29
N THR A 46 1.79 -9.72 -8.24
CA THR A 46 1.06 -8.48 -7.96
C THR A 46 1.42 -8.02 -6.55
N ILE A 47 2.03 -6.84 -6.46
CA ILE A 47 2.34 -6.20 -5.18
C ILE A 47 1.32 -5.09 -4.96
N CYS A 48 0.62 -5.18 -3.82
CA CYS A 48 -0.24 -4.13 -3.32
C CYS A 48 0.53 -3.32 -2.27
N VAL A 49 0.46 -1.99 -2.36
CA VAL A 49 0.99 -1.10 -1.32
C VAL A 49 -0.18 -0.48 -0.59
N GLU A 50 -0.27 -0.71 0.71
CA GLU A 50 -1.26 -0.10 1.59
C GLU A 50 -0.65 1.11 2.30
N LEU A 51 -1.34 2.26 2.24
CA LEU A 51 -0.96 3.49 2.93
C LEU A 51 -2.09 3.90 3.87
N VAL A 52 -1.76 4.16 5.13
CA VAL A 52 -2.72 4.64 6.14
C VAL A 52 -2.29 6.03 6.62
N GLY A 53 -3.21 6.98 6.54
CA GLY A 53 -2.98 8.37 6.92
C GLY A 53 -4.25 9.20 6.80
N GLU A 54 -4.15 10.47 7.19
CA GLU A 54 -5.25 11.42 7.04
C GLU A 54 -5.64 11.59 5.57
N ARG A 55 -6.94 11.78 5.28
CA ARG A 55 -7.43 11.82 3.88
C ARG A 55 -6.72 12.88 3.04
N ASP A 56 -6.52 14.08 3.56
CA ASP A 56 -5.86 15.16 2.85
C ASP A 56 -4.38 14.87 2.61
N GLN A 57 -3.75 14.10 3.50
CA GLN A 57 -2.37 13.67 3.34
C GLN A 57 -2.26 12.64 2.21
N LEU A 58 -3.19 11.69 2.13
CA LEU A 58 -3.25 10.69 1.06
C LEU A 58 -3.54 11.34 -0.31
N ASP A 59 -4.46 12.30 -0.38
CA ASP A 59 -4.72 13.05 -1.62
C ASP A 59 -3.47 13.81 -2.09
N ARG A 60 -2.79 14.52 -1.19
CA ARG A 60 -1.53 15.21 -1.51
C ARG A 60 -0.44 14.25 -1.97
N PHE A 61 -0.32 13.08 -1.34
CA PHE A 61 0.65 12.05 -1.75
C PHE A 61 0.37 11.60 -3.19
N CYS A 62 -0.88 11.27 -3.51
CA CYS A 62 -1.27 10.83 -4.86
C CYS A 62 -0.99 11.89 -5.92
N ARG A 63 -1.31 13.17 -5.64
CA ARG A 63 -1.03 14.28 -6.56
C ARG A 63 0.47 14.51 -6.75
N ARG A 64 1.23 14.50 -5.65
CA ARG A 64 2.68 14.77 -5.66
C ARG A 64 3.45 13.71 -6.43
N HIS A 65 3.03 12.45 -6.34
CA HIS A 65 3.73 11.32 -6.97
C HIS A 65 2.93 10.73 -8.13
N GLY A 66 2.11 11.54 -8.81
CA GLY A 66 1.25 11.11 -9.92
C GLY A 66 2.03 10.36 -11.01
N ASP A 67 3.24 10.80 -11.35
CA ASP A 67 4.10 10.12 -12.35
C ASP A 67 4.47 8.69 -11.94
N LEU A 68 4.64 8.44 -10.64
CA LEU A 68 4.94 7.10 -10.11
C LEU A 68 3.70 6.20 -10.04
N LEU A 69 2.53 6.81 -9.86
CA LEU A 69 1.27 6.12 -9.59
C LEU A 69 0.36 6.02 -10.82
N GLY A 70 0.67 6.72 -11.92
CA GLY A 70 -0.25 6.97 -13.03
C GLY A 70 -0.74 5.73 -13.78
N ASP A 71 -0.05 4.60 -13.67
CA ASP A 71 -0.44 3.31 -14.26
C ASP A 71 -0.88 2.28 -13.19
N LYS A 72 -1.09 2.72 -11.94
CA LYS A 72 -1.47 1.87 -10.81
C LYS A 72 -2.96 2.03 -10.48
N VAL A 73 -3.59 0.94 -10.06
CA VAL A 73 -4.92 0.98 -9.47
C VAL A 73 -4.80 1.53 -8.05
N ILE A 74 -5.48 2.64 -7.77
CA ILE A 74 -5.51 3.28 -6.45
C ILE A 74 -6.94 3.23 -5.91
N VAL A 75 -7.11 2.66 -4.72
CA VAL A 75 -8.41 2.55 -4.05
C VAL A 75 -8.29 3.22 -2.68
N TYR A 76 -9.28 4.06 -2.34
CA TYR A 76 -9.40 4.68 -1.03
C TYR A 76 -10.53 4.01 -0.23
N LYS A 77 -10.26 3.71 1.05
CA LYS A 77 -11.23 3.21 2.00
C LYS A 77 -11.08 3.95 3.33
N GLN A 78 -12.20 4.37 3.93
CA GLN A 78 -12.18 4.94 5.28
C GLN A 78 -12.02 3.84 6.32
N LEU A 79 -11.15 4.07 7.29
CA LEU A 79 -10.89 3.20 8.43
C LEU A 79 -11.08 4.00 9.71
N GLU A 80 -11.52 3.33 10.77
CA GLU A 80 -11.59 3.95 12.10
C GLU A 80 -10.26 3.77 12.83
N HIS A 81 -9.80 4.84 13.49
CA HIS A 81 -8.67 4.79 14.40
C HIS A 81 -9.18 4.82 15.82
N TRP A 82 -8.95 3.74 16.56
CA TRP A 82 -9.30 3.66 17.98
C TRP A 82 -8.05 3.77 18.84
N SER A 83 -8.05 4.71 19.78
CA SER A 83 -7.06 4.76 20.85
C SER A 83 -7.63 4.06 22.08
N VAL A 84 -7.09 2.88 22.41
CA VAL A 84 -7.49 2.14 23.60
C VAL A 84 -6.54 2.50 24.74
N MET A 85 -7.06 3.14 25.79
CA MET A 85 -6.31 3.39 27.02
C MET A 85 -6.70 2.38 28.12
N PRO A 86 -5.76 1.92 28.96
CA PRO A 86 -6.09 1.11 30.12
C PRO A 86 -7.06 1.86 31.04
N ARG A 87 -8.11 1.18 31.51
CA ARG A 87 -8.91 1.68 32.62
C ARG A 87 -8.09 1.49 33.90
N PHE A 88 -7.84 2.59 34.61
CA PHE A 88 -7.45 2.51 36.02
C PHE A 88 -8.73 2.49 36.86
N ASP A 89 -9.10 1.31 37.30
CA ASP A 89 -10.04 1.11 38.40
C ASP A 89 -9.38 1.56 39.72
N ARG A 90 -10.07 2.47 40.43
CA ARG A 90 -9.71 2.90 41.79
C ARG A 90 -10.44 2.05 42.82
#